data_AF-A0A1G5RI11-F1
#
_entry.id   AF-A0A1G5RI11-F1
#
_cell.length_a   1.000
_cell.length_b   1.000
_cell.length_c   1.000
_cell.angle_alpha   90.00
_cell.angle_beta   90.00
_cell.angle_gamma   90.00
#
_symmetry.space_group_name_H-M   'P 1'
#
loop_
_entity.id
_entity.type
_entity.pdbx_description
1 polymer ?
#
loop_
_entity_poly.entity_id
_entity_poly.type
_entity_poly.pdbx_seq_one_letter_code
_entity_poly.pdbx_strand_id
1 'polypeptide(L)'
;MSAEKYGTAKGGKKGNVTLYSYDGRFKIQRAMQDRIAFDERLQAAKELIDNCLADWTEGARPEIHALINQAFSTDKEGDINTGRVLALRRLDIDDERWQQAMVAIGEALQVIGSKSYIRVYERVGNTDQYKPISLDIAGV
;
A
#
# COMPACT_ATOMS: atom_id res chain seq x y z
N MET A 1 30.87 12.20 -6.89
CA MET A 1 29.76 11.33 -7.34
C MET A 1 30.36 10.05 -7.90
N SER A 2 30.14 8.90 -7.25
CA SER A 2 30.91 7.67 -7.55
C SER A 2 30.24 6.69 -8.51
N ALA A 3 28.93 6.79 -8.78
CA ALA A 3 28.26 5.85 -9.69
C ALA A 3 28.41 6.25 -11.18
N GLU A 4 28.37 7.55 -11.47
CA GLU A 4 28.64 8.06 -12.83
C GLU A 4 30.09 7.82 -13.27
N LYS A 5 31.04 7.75 -12.33
CA LYS A 5 32.45 7.41 -12.61
C LYS A 5 32.64 5.98 -13.15
N TYR A 6 31.64 5.10 -13.01
CA TYR A 6 31.71 3.71 -13.46
C TYR A 6 30.61 3.35 -14.46
N GLY A 7 30.04 4.33 -15.18
CA GLY A 7 29.11 4.09 -16.29
C GLY A 7 27.80 3.38 -15.89
N THR A 8 27.45 3.36 -14.61
CA THR A 8 26.25 2.69 -14.10
C THR A 8 25.25 3.71 -13.58
N ALA A 9 24.06 3.76 -14.19
CA ALA A 9 22.95 4.56 -13.69
C ALA A 9 22.61 4.09 -12.27
N LYS A 10 22.75 4.98 -11.29
CA LYS A 10 22.53 4.63 -9.88
C LYS A 10 21.02 4.41 -9.64
N GLY A 11 20.60 3.15 -9.64
CA GLY A 11 19.24 2.72 -9.31
C GLY A 11 18.35 2.55 -10.53
N GLY A 12 17.70 1.39 -10.65
CA GLY A 12 16.72 1.13 -11.71
C GLY A 12 15.53 2.09 -11.69
N LYS A 13 14.67 1.99 -12.72
CA LYS A 13 13.41 2.77 -12.84
C LYS A 13 12.49 2.61 -11.63
N LYS A 14 12.60 1.50 -10.88
CA LYS A 14 11.84 1.18 -9.67
C LYS A 14 12.80 1.05 -8.49
N GLY A 15 12.51 1.74 -7.39
CA GLY A 15 13.28 1.63 -6.14
C GLY A 15 13.52 2.97 -5.45
N ASN A 16 13.55 2.91 -4.12
CA ASN A 16 13.92 4.03 -3.28
C ASN A 16 15.42 4.31 -3.43
N VAL A 17 15.81 5.55 -3.68
CA VAL A 17 17.21 5.94 -3.75
C VAL A 17 17.45 7.16 -2.87
N THR A 18 18.58 7.12 -2.15
CA THR A 18 19.10 8.26 -1.39
C THR A 18 20.45 8.65 -1.99
N LEU A 19 20.57 9.92 -2.38
CA LEU A 19 21.78 10.52 -2.90
C LEU A 19 22.23 11.61 -1.93
N TYR A 20 23.54 11.69 -1.72
CA TYR A 20 24.16 12.74 -0.93
C TYR A 20 25.02 13.61 -1.84
N SER A 21 25.11 14.91 -1.53
CA SER A 21 26.13 15.78 -2.13
C SER A 21 27.52 15.29 -1.75
N TYR A 22 28.55 15.75 -2.48
CA TYR A 22 29.93 15.30 -2.27
C TYR A 22 30.42 15.55 -0.83
N ASP A 23 30.05 16.70 -0.26
CA ASP A 23 30.35 17.11 1.11
C ASP A 23 29.33 16.59 2.15
N GLY A 24 28.29 15.88 1.71
CA GLY A 24 27.21 15.41 2.57
C GLY A 24 26.32 16.50 3.16
N ARG A 25 26.42 17.75 2.70
CA ARG A 25 25.56 18.84 3.16
C ARG A 25 24.10 18.67 2.72
N PHE A 26 23.88 18.12 1.54
CA PHE A 26 22.55 17.91 0.98
C PHE A 26 22.25 16.43 0.77
N LYS A 27 20.98 16.07 0.92
CA LYS A 27 20.47 14.73 0.67
C LYS A 27 19.19 14.79 -0.15
N ILE A 28 19.12 14.03 -1.23
CA ILE A 28 17.92 13.86 -2.05
C ILE A 28 17.43 12.42 -1.89
N GLN A 29 16.15 12.26 -1.62
CA GLN A 29 15.49 10.96 -1.55
C GLN A 29 14.39 10.88 -2.60
N ARG A 30 14.47 9.89 -3.49
CA ARG A 30 13.36 9.46 -4.33
C ARG A 30 12.70 8.28 -3.64
N ALA A 31 11.44 8.43 -3.28
CA ALA A 31 10.61 7.36 -2.72
C ALA A 31 9.56 6.92 -3.75
N MET A 32 9.36 5.62 -3.91
CA MET A 32 8.28 5.05 -4.72
C MET A 32 7.17 4.59 -3.78
N GLN A 33 5.94 5.01 -4.05
CA GLN A 33 4.75 4.55 -3.35
C GLN A 33 3.84 3.83 -4.35
N ASP A 34 3.64 2.54 -4.13
CA ASP A 34 2.75 1.71 -4.94
C ASP A 34 1.30 1.95 -4.49
N ARG A 35 0.39 2.15 -5.45
CA ARG A 35 -1.06 2.12 -5.25
C ARG A 35 -1.55 0.71 -5.57
N ILE A 36 -2.18 0.09 -4.60
CA ILE A 36 -2.77 -1.24 -4.72
C ILE A 36 -4.28 -1.13 -4.90
N ALA A 37 -4.85 -2.06 -5.65
CA ALA A 37 -6.29 -2.28 -5.75
C ALA A 37 -6.55 -3.79 -5.88
N PHE A 38 -7.81 -4.19 -5.76
CA PHE A 38 -8.21 -5.56 -6.01
C PHE A 38 -8.69 -5.75 -7.45
N ASP A 39 -8.47 -6.94 -7.98
CA ASP A 39 -9.04 -7.41 -9.24
C ASP A 39 -10.37 -8.18 -9.01
N GLU A 40 -10.89 -8.81 -10.06
CA GLU A 40 -12.17 -9.53 -10.05
C GLU A 40 -12.25 -10.69 -9.03
N ARG A 41 -11.11 -11.23 -8.58
CA ARG A 41 -11.06 -12.33 -7.62
C ARG A 41 -11.63 -11.94 -6.26
N LEU A 42 -11.69 -10.64 -5.97
CA LEU A 42 -12.32 -10.13 -4.76
C LEU A 42 -13.79 -10.55 -4.64
N GLN A 43 -14.50 -10.63 -5.77
CA GLN A 43 -15.91 -11.04 -5.79
C GLN A 43 -16.07 -12.50 -5.37
N ALA A 44 -15.17 -13.38 -5.85
CA ALA A 44 -15.15 -14.79 -5.43
C ALA A 44 -14.84 -14.94 -3.93
N ALA A 45 -13.93 -14.12 -3.41
CA ALA A 45 -13.64 -14.11 -1.98
C ALA A 45 -14.86 -13.66 -1.14
N LYS A 46 -15.62 -12.67 -1.64
CA LYS A 46 -16.84 -12.22 -0.99
C LYS A 46 -17.89 -13.33 -0.93
N GLU A 47 -18.10 -14.06 -2.02
CA GLU A 47 -19.06 -15.18 -2.05
C GLU A 47 -18.69 -16.28 -1.05
N LEU A 48 -17.40 -16.61 -0.91
CA LEU A 48 -16.92 -17.56 0.10
C LEU A 48 -17.23 -17.09 1.54
N ILE A 49 -17.03 -15.81 1.81
CA ILE A 49 -17.35 -15.21 3.11
C ILE A 49 -18.86 -15.21 3.35
N ASP A 50 -19.66 -14.81 2.36
CA ASP A 50 -21.12 -14.76 2.50
C ASP A 50 -21.68 -16.17 2.77
N ASN A 51 -21.17 -17.21 2.10
CA ASN A 51 -21.52 -18.61 2.37
C ASN A 51 -21.12 -19.06 3.77
N CYS A 52 -19.93 -18.65 4.25
CA CYS A 52 -19.49 -18.92 5.62
C CYS A 52 -20.43 -18.27 6.65
N LEU A 53 -20.80 -17.02 6.43
CA LEU A 53 -21.64 -16.26 7.35
C LEU A 53 -23.10 -16.71 7.32
N ALA A 54 -23.58 -17.21 6.18
CA ALA A 54 -24.93 -17.78 6.04
C ALA A 54 -25.14 -18.96 6.98
N ASP A 55 -24.17 -19.86 7.10
CA ASP A 55 -24.27 -20.99 8.04
C ASP A 55 -24.17 -20.55 9.51
N TRP A 56 -23.49 -19.44 9.76
CA TRP A 56 -23.40 -18.88 11.11
C TRP A 56 -24.70 -18.18 11.54
N THR A 57 -25.67 -17.95 10.64
CA THR A 57 -26.89 -17.17 10.93
C THR A 57 -27.80 -17.75 12.02
N GLU A 58 -27.65 -19.03 12.40
CA GLU A 58 -28.41 -19.59 13.52
C GLU A 58 -27.92 -19.08 14.89
N GLY A 59 -26.73 -18.47 14.96
CA GLY A 59 -26.16 -17.87 16.18
C GLY A 59 -25.41 -16.54 16.00
N ALA A 60 -25.13 -16.12 14.77
CA ALA A 60 -24.41 -14.89 14.46
C ALA A 60 -25.35 -13.69 14.48
N ARG A 61 -24.96 -12.69 15.25
CA ARG A 61 -25.64 -11.40 15.32
C ARG A 61 -25.64 -10.72 13.93
N PRO A 62 -26.79 -10.21 13.43
CA PRO A 62 -26.88 -9.47 12.16
C PRO A 62 -25.83 -8.37 11.99
N GLU A 63 -25.33 -7.82 13.10
CA GLU A 63 -24.27 -6.83 13.18
C GLU A 63 -22.95 -7.30 12.55
N ILE A 64 -22.63 -8.60 12.61
CA ILE A 64 -21.43 -9.18 11.98
C ILE A 64 -21.56 -9.13 10.45
N HIS A 65 -22.73 -9.53 9.93
CA HIS A 65 -23.06 -9.43 8.51
C HIS A 65 -22.96 -7.99 8.01
N ALA A 66 -23.45 -7.03 8.79
CA ALA A 66 -23.36 -5.62 8.45
C ALA A 66 -21.91 -5.15 8.35
N LEU A 67 -21.06 -5.50 9.33
CA LEU A 67 -19.64 -5.13 9.35
C LEU A 67 -18.87 -5.69 8.14
N ILE A 68 -19.12 -6.95 7.79
CA ILE A 68 -18.48 -7.61 6.65
C ILE A 68 -18.92 -6.94 5.34
N ASN A 69 -20.22 -6.75 5.13
CA ASN A 69 -20.74 -6.05 3.96
C ASN A 69 -20.17 -4.63 3.83
N GLN A 70 -19.99 -3.96 4.96
CA GLN A 70 -19.38 -2.64 5.00
C GLN A 70 -17.91 -2.68 4.51
N ALA A 71 -17.17 -3.76 4.77
CA ALA A 71 -15.78 -3.91 4.33
C ALA A 71 -15.66 -4.00 2.80
N PHE A 72 -16.64 -4.59 2.13
CA PHE A 72 -16.72 -4.70 0.66
C PHE A 72 -17.46 -3.53 -0.01
N SER A 73 -17.94 -2.55 0.75
CA SER A 73 -18.62 -1.40 0.18
C SER A 73 -17.65 -0.52 -0.60
N THR A 74 -18.08 -0.09 -1.79
CA THR A 74 -17.36 0.87 -2.62
C THR A 74 -17.51 2.28 -2.06
N ASP A 75 -16.49 3.10 -2.25
CA ASP A 75 -16.58 4.53 -2.01
C ASP A 75 -17.36 5.25 -3.14
N LYS A 76 -17.36 6.59 -3.09
CA LYS A 76 -18.06 7.43 -4.05
C LYS A 76 -17.48 7.34 -5.47
N GLU A 77 -16.24 6.91 -5.61
CA GLU A 77 -15.55 6.75 -6.90
C GLU A 77 -15.72 5.32 -7.45
N GLY A 78 -16.41 4.44 -6.70
CA GLY A 78 -16.58 3.03 -7.06
C GLY A 78 -15.43 2.13 -6.62
N ASP A 79 -14.43 2.68 -5.91
CA ASP A 79 -13.26 1.94 -5.46
C ASP A 79 -13.54 1.25 -4.11
N ILE A 80 -13.07 0.01 -3.97
CA ILE A 80 -13.15 -0.71 -2.70
C ILE A 80 -11.99 -0.29 -1.81
N ASN A 81 -12.30 -0.03 -0.54
CA ASN A 81 -11.28 0.31 0.45
C ASN A 81 -10.43 -0.92 0.80
N THR A 82 -9.22 -0.98 0.23
CA THR A 82 -8.26 -2.08 0.44
C THR A 82 -7.93 -2.31 1.91
N GLY A 83 -7.82 -1.24 2.71
CA GLY A 83 -7.54 -1.34 4.14
C GLY A 83 -8.64 -2.06 4.93
N ARG A 84 -9.91 -1.88 4.56
CA ARG A 84 -11.05 -2.51 5.24
C ARG A 84 -11.13 -4.00 4.95
N VAL A 85 -10.96 -4.39 3.68
CA VAL A 85 -10.92 -5.81 3.31
C VAL A 85 -9.71 -6.50 3.94
N LEU A 86 -8.54 -5.85 3.93
CA LEU A 86 -7.34 -6.41 4.57
C LEU A 86 -7.45 -6.52 6.09
N ALA A 87 -8.32 -5.74 6.73
CA ALA A 87 -8.60 -5.90 8.15
C ALA A 87 -9.28 -7.24 8.46
N LEU A 88 -10.07 -7.81 7.53
CA LEU A 88 -10.72 -9.11 7.69
C LEU A 88 -9.69 -10.24 7.85
N ARG A 89 -8.54 -10.14 7.17
CA ARG A 89 -7.43 -11.11 7.30
C ARG A 89 -6.79 -11.16 8.68
N ARG A 90 -7.09 -10.19 9.55
CA ARG A 90 -6.59 -10.17 10.94
C ARG A 90 -7.48 -10.95 11.90
N LEU A 91 -8.67 -11.35 11.46
CA LEU A 91 -9.58 -12.16 12.25
C LEU A 91 -9.11 -13.61 12.20
N ASP A 92 -8.95 -14.21 13.38
CA ASP A 92 -8.56 -15.61 13.53
C ASP A 92 -9.82 -16.47 13.54
N ILE A 93 -10.13 -17.05 12.37
CA ILE A 93 -11.35 -17.84 12.12
C ILE A 93 -10.92 -19.14 11.44
N ASP A 94 -11.26 -20.28 12.04
CA ASP A 94 -10.81 -21.61 11.59
C ASP A 94 -11.65 -22.21 10.44
N ASP A 95 -12.72 -21.56 9.99
CA ASP A 95 -13.57 -22.08 8.91
C ASP A 95 -12.78 -22.16 7.58
N GLU A 96 -12.81 -23.32 6.93
CA GLU A 96 -12.05 -23.57 5.70
C GLU A 96 -12.42 -22.57 4.57
N ARG A 97 -13.69 -22.18 4.47
CA ARG A 97 -14.16 -21.21 3.45
C ARG A 97 -13.65 -19.82 3.77
N TRP A 98 -13.59 -19.46 5.06
CA TRP A 98 -13.00 -18.21 5.49
C TRP A 98 -11.52 -18.14 5.12
N GLN A 99 -10.76 -19.20 5.41
CA GLN A 99 -9.34 -19.30 5.06
C GLN A 99 -9.13 -19.22 3.55
N GLN A 100 -9.95 -19.92 2.75
CA GLN A 100 -9.92 -19.82 1.28
C GLN A 100 -10.23 -18.40 0.79
N ALA A 101 -11.20 -17.71 1.40
CA ALA A 101 -11.49 -16.32 1.07
C ALA A 101 -10.31 -15.39 1.39
N MET A 102 -9.62 -15.59 2.51
CA MET A 102 -8.44 -14.80 2.88
C MET A 102 -7.27 -15.02 1.91
N VAL A 103 -7.12 -16.23 1.38
CA VAL A 103 -6.17 -16.55 0.30
C VAL A 103 -6.57 -15.79 -0.97
N ALA A 104 -7.82 -15.90 -1.41
CA ALA A 104 -8.33 -15.22 -2.59
C ALA A 104 -8.20 -13.68 -2.51
N ILE A 105 -8.46 -13.07 -1.35
CA ILE A 105 -8.20 -11.64 -1.10
C ILE A 105 -6.72 -11.29 -1.29
N GLY A 106 -5.82 -12.17 -0.84
CA GLY A 106 -4.38 -11.99 -1.03
C GLY A 106 -3.96 -12.03 -2.50
N GLU A 107 -4.53 -12.96 -3.26
CA GLU A 107 -4.25 -13.11 -4.70
C GLU A 107 -4.89 -12.02 -5.55
N ALA A 108 -6.01 -11.44 -5.09
CA ALA A 108 -6.70 -10.34 -5.75
C ALA A 108 -5.91 -9.02 -5.70
N LEU A 109 -4.92 -8.88 -4.81
CA LEU A 109 -4.15 -7.65 -4.66
C LEU A 109 -3.20 -7.42 -5.84
N GLN A 110 -3.42 -6.32 -6.56
CA GLN A 110 -2.58 -5.90 -7.68
C GLN A 110 -2.04 -4.48 -7.46
N VAL A 111 -0.80 -4.24 -7.91
CA VAL A 111 -0.25 -2.88 -8.01
C VAL A 111 -0.76 -2.25 -9.30
N ILE A 112 -1.71 -1.33 -9.17
CA ILE A 112 -2.33 -0.63 -10.31
C ILE A 112 -1.57 0.64 -10.71
N GLY A 113 -0.60 1.06 -9.91
CA GLY A 113 0.27 2.17 -10.26
C GLY A 113 1.33 2.44 -9.20
N SER A 114 2.31 3.29 -9.54
CA SER A 114 3.34 3.74 -8.62
C SER A 114 3.53 5.24 -8.78
N LYS A 115 3.57 5.98 -7.67
CA LYS A 115 3.90 7.41 -7.65
C LYS A 115 5.30 7.61 -7.08
N SER A 116 6.12 8.41 -7.76
CA SER A 116 7.44 8.81 -7.28
C SER A 116 7.36 10.14 -6.54
N TYR A 117 7.94 10.20 -5.35
CA TYR A 117 8.06 11.40 -4.54
C TYR A 117 9.52 11.78 -4.39
N ILE A 118 9.84 13.06 -4.62
CA ILE A 118 11.17 13.62 -4.35
C ILE A 118 11.11 14.39 -3.03
N ARG A 119 12.06 14.11 -2.14
CA ARG A 119 12.26 14.83 -0.89
C ARG A 119 13.70 15.31 -0.83
N VAL A 120 13.88 16.60 -0.57
CA VAL A 120 15.20 17.23 -0.49
C VAL A 120 15.43 17.71 0.92
N TYR A 121 16.67 17.54 1.40
CA TYR A 121 17.05 17.88 2.75
C TYR A 121 18.42 18.58 2.79
N GLU A 122 18.60 19.44 3.78
CA GLU A 122 19.88 20.05 4.15
C GLU A 122 20.32 19.60 5.56
N ARG A 123 21.61 19.31 5.71
CA ARG A 123 22.24 18.93 6.97
C ARG A 123 22.27 20.13 7.92
N VAL A 124 21.94 19.89 9.18
CA VAL A 124 21.95 20.94 10.23
C VAL A 124 23.38 21.09 10.74
N GLY A 125 24.10 22.09 10.24
CA GLY A 125 25.50 22.34 10.60
C GLY A 125 26.36 21.08 10.39
N ASN A 126 27.15 20.72 11.40
CA ASN A 126 27.98 19.50 11.38
C ASN A 126 27.28 18.27 11.99
N THR A 127 25.99 18.34 12.32
CA THR A 127 25.24 17.23 12.94
C THR A 127 24.78 16.22 11.90
N ASP A 128 24.44 14.99 12.28
CA ASP A 128 23.87 14.01 11.34
C ASP A 128 22.36 14.21 11.09
N GLN A 129 21.79 15.34 11.53
CA GLN A 129 20.39 15.66 11.33
C GLN A 129 20.18 16.41 10.01
N TYR A 130 19.05 16.13 9.35
CA TYR A 130 18.67 16.72 8.08
C TYR A 130 17.29 17.35 8.19
N LYS A 131 17.14 18.59 7.74
CA LYS A 131 15.87 19.31 7.68
C LYS A 131 15.32 19.32 6.25
N PRO A 132 14.00 19.12 6.06
CA PRO A 132 13.40 19.15 4.73
C PRO A 132 13.47 20.56 4.14
N ILE A 133 13.71 20.63 2.83
CA ILE A 133 13.66 21.86 2.05
C ILE A 133 12.32 21.87 1.30
N SER A 134 11.53 22.92 1.50
CA SER A 134 10.32 23.15 0.69
C SER A 134 10.74 23.49 -0.73
N LEU A 135 10.28 22.70 -1.69
CA LEU A 135 10.50 22.95 -3.12
C LEU A 135 9.25 23.58 -3.70
N ASP A 136 9.44 24.65 -4.46
CA ASP A 136 8.44 25.10 -5.42
C ASP A 136 8.71 24.41 -6.76
N ILE A 137 7.87 23.43 -7.09
CA ILE A 137 8.01 22.60 -8.29
C ILE A 137 7.09 23.13 -9.42
N ALA A 138 6.21 24.09 -9.11
CA ALA A 138 5.21 24.62 -10.04
C ALA A 138 5.68 25.90 -10.78
N GLY A 139 6.87 26.41 -10.46
CA GLY A 139 7.41 27.66 -11.02
C GLY A 139 8.05 27.55 -12.42
N VAL A 140 7.63 26.61 -13.27
CA VAL A 140 8.14 26.45 -14.66
C VAL A 140 7.01 26.14 -15.62
#